data_AF-A0A838UJJ8-F1
#
_entry.id   AF-A0A838UJJ8-F1
#
_cell.length_a   1.000
_cell.length_b   1.000
_cell.length_c   1.000
_cell.angle_alpha   90.00
_cell.angle_beta   90.00
_cell.angle_gamma   90.00
#
_symmetry.space_group_name_H-M   'P 1'
#
loop_
_entity.id
_entity.type
_entity.pdbx_description
1 polymer ?
#
loop_
_entity_poly.entity_id
_entity_poly.type
_entity_poly.pdbx_seq_one_letter_code
_entity_poly.pdbx_strand_id
1 'polypeptide(L)'
;MFGKRLGGLLASLTFAWFAAGLCGAAWAAETAAPPAHIQTVFVILMENHNWTGDRARLNIKGNPAAPYINHTLLPMASHAERYFNPPGLHPSLPNYLWLEAGSNLGVTNDRRPSFNSQSTHAHLVALLDAAGIGWKAYLENTQGRFCPLNDAGHVDEDGSRLFAVRHEPFAYFDDVTGHLDKASAYCIAHLRPFSELKADLASDTVPRYVWITPNECADMHDGCKGDAIAHGDAWLSRNVPAILHSAAYRKGGALFILWDEADNGDGPIGLIALSPFAKGGGYSNRIHYTHGSALRTIEEIFAVEPLLRDAAVQTDLFDLFRVFP
;
A
#
# COMPACT_ATOMS: atom_id res chain seq x y z
N MET A 1 -102.24 -16.94 -3.08
CA MET A 1 -101.22 -17.00 -2.01
C MET A 1 -100.27 -15.83 -2.17
N PHE A 2 -100.11 -15.05 -1.09
CA PHE A 2 -99.05 -14.06 -0.81
C PHE A 2 -98.59 -13.10 -1.91
N GLY A 3 -98.96 -11.82 -1.76
CA GLY A 3 -98.36 -10.70 -2.48
C GLY A 3 -98.36 -9.42 -1.64
N LYS A 4 -97.19 -9.04 -1.14
CA LYS A 4 -96.85 -7.73 -0.52
C LYS A 4 -95.36 -7.50 -0.90
N ARG A 5 -94.88 -6.48 -1.64
CA ARG A 5 -95.12 -5.00 -1.72
C ARG A 5 -95.13 -4.37 -0.32
N LEU A 6 -94.42 -3.30 0.02
CA LEU A 6 -93.52 -2.35 -0.65
C LEU A 6 -92.84 -1.50 0.47
N GLY A 7 -91.77 -0.78 0.15
CA GLY A 7 -91.29 0.41 0.90
C GLY A 7 -89.97 0.15 1.65
N GLY A 8 -88.86 0.86 1.42
CA GLY A 8 -88.67 2.18 0.82
C GLY A 8 -87.98 3.10 1.85
N LEU A 9 -86.78 3.56 1.46
CA LEU A 9 -86.00 4.71 1.96
C LEU A 9 -85.11 4.61 3.22
N LEU A 10 -83.80 4.68 2.91
CA LEU A 10 -82.76 5.64 3.34
C LEU A 10 -82.42 5.77 4.85
N ALA A 11 -81.19 5.36 5.19
CA ALA A 11 -80.37 6.01 6.21
C ALA A 11 -78.87 5.88 5.86
N SER A 12 -78.18 7.02 5.88
CA SER A 12 -76.85 7.28 5.36
C SER A 12 -75.71 6.68 6.20
N LEU A 13 -74.63 6.28 5.51
CA LEU A 13 -73.35 5.87 6.09
C LEU A 13 -72.59 7.03 6.74
N THR A 14 -72.02 6.79 7.92
CA THR A 14 -70.83 7.49 8.42
C THR A 14 -69.76 6.47 8.77
N PHE A 15 -68.61 6.56 8.08
CA PHE A 15 -67.41 5.75 8.28
C PHE A 15 -66.62 6.30 9.47
N ALA A 16 -66.32 5.45 10.46
CA ALA A 16 -65.36 5.77 11.52
C ALA A 16 -63.94 5.45 11.03
N TRP A 17 -63.05 6.44 11.02
CA TRP A 17 -61.61 6.27 10.76
C TRP A 17 -60.89 5.87 12.04
N PHE A 18 -60.21 4.72 12.02
CA PHE A 18 -59.12 4.40 12.94
C PHE A 18 -57.79 4.68 12.24
N ALA A 19 -57.02 5.65 12.73
CA ALA A 19 -55.63 5.84 12.30
C ALA A 19 -54.72 5.66 13.52
N ALA A 20 -53.95 4.57 13.48
CA ALA A 20 -52.99 4.17 14.49
C ALA A 20 -51.82 5.17 14.57
N GLY A 21 -51.42 5.53 15.79
CA GLY A 21 -50.22 6.33 16.04
C GLY A 21 -48.97 5.52 15.71
N LEU A 22 -48.23 5.95 14.69
CA LEU A 22 -46.87 5.49 14.42
C LEU A 22 -45.91 6.30 15.29
N CYS A 23 -45.40 5.70 16.37
CA CYS A 23 -44.18 6.15 17.03
C CYS A 23 -43.01 5.96 16.06
N GLY A 24 -42.55 7.05 15.43
CA GLY A 24 -41.29 7.05 14.68
C GLY A 24 -40.12 6.99 15.66
N ALA A 25 -39.51 5.82 15.82
CA ALA A 25 -38.20 5.71 16.43
C ALA A 25 -37.17 6.24 15.43
N ALA A 26 -36.66 7.46 15.66
CA ALA A 26 -35.50 7.96 14.96
C ALA A 26 -34.27 7.16 15.43
N TRP A 27 -33.76 6.26 14.59
CA TRP A 27 -32.43 5.70 14.78
C TRP A 27 -31.43 6.80 14.48
N ALA A 28 -30.88 7.42 15.53
CA ALA A 28 -29.66 8.18 15.40
C ALA A 28 -28.57 7.19 14.97
N ALA A 29 -28.03 7.39 13.76
CA ALA A 29 -26.81 6.70 13.36
C ALA A 29 -25.71 7.18 14.31
N GLU A 30 -25.28 6.31 15.22
CA GLU A 30 -24.13 6.56 16.07
C GLU A 30 -22.91 6.68 15.15
N THR A 31 -22.43 7.90 14.96
CA THR A 31 -21.17 8.15 14.27
C THR A 31 -20.09 7.54 15.14
N ALA A 32 -19.65 6.33 14.81
CA ALA A 32 -18.50 5.71 15.45
C ALA A 32 -17.36 6.73 15.50
N ALA A 33 -16.77 6.92 16.68
CA ALA A 33 -15.62 7.80 16.82
C ALA A 33 -14.56 7.39 15.79
N PRO A 34 -13.89 8.35 15.12
CA PRO A 34 -12.84 8.02 14.18
C PRO A 34 -11.80 7.15 14.90
N PRO A 35 -11.28 6.09 14.25
CA PRO A 35 -10.31 5.19 14.87
C PRO A 35 -9.14 5.98 15.44
N ALA A 36 -8.64 5.56 16.60
CA ALA A 36 -7.55 6.24 17.29
C ALA A 36 -6.15 5.77 16.83
N HIS A 37 -6.08 4.82 15.89
CA HIS A 37 -4.83 4.25 15.38
C HIS A 37 -4.97 3.85 13.90
N ILE A 38 -3.83 3.63 13.25
CA ILE A 38 -3.75 3.22 11.84
C ILE A 38 -4.39 1.84 11.65
N GLN A 39 -5.30 1.72 10.70
CA GLN A 39 -6.05 0.50 10.35
C GLN A 39 -5.50 -0.18 9.10
N THR A 40 -5.14 0.61 8.10
CA THR A 40 -4.69 0.13 6.79
C THR A 40 -3.37 0.79 6.43
N VAL A 41 -2.40 0.00 6.00
CA VAL A 41 -1.11 0.48 5.52
C VAL A 41 -1.01 0.21 4.03
N PHE A 42 -0.70 1.26 3.28
CA PHE A 42 -0.32 1.21 1.87
C PHE A 42 1.17 1.51 1.76
N VAL A 43 1.88 0.72 0.98
CA VAL A 43 3.29 0.96 0.62
C VAL A 43 3.38 1.05 -0.89
N ILE A 44 3.92 2.14 -1.40
CA ILE A 44 4.40 2.25 -2.78
C ILE A 44 5.93 2.28 -2.68
N LEU A 45 6.60 1.33 -3.32
CA LEU A 45 8.06 1.33 -3.39
C LEU A 45 8.50 1.80 -4.78
N MET A 46 9.29 2.86 -4.79
CA MET A 46 9.94 3.45 -5.95
C MET A 46 11.42 3.01 -5.96
N GLU A 47 12.11 3.21 -7.06
CA GLU A 47 13.46 2.69 -7.31
C GLU A 47 14.53 3.80 -7.35
N ASN A 48 15.74 3.43 -6.93
CA ASN A 48 17.03 3.99 -7.35
C ASN A 48 17.16 5.51 -7.45
N HIS A 49 16.85 6.22 -6.36
CA HIS A 49 17.12 7.66 -6.28
C HIS A 49 17.54 8.14 -4.90
N ASN A 50 18.53 9.03 -4.89
CA ASN A 50 18.83 9.79 -3.70
C ASN A 50 17.67 10.77 -3.39
N TRP A 51 17.40 11.00 -2.11
CA TRP A 51 16.53 12.09 -1.67
C TRP A 51 17.17 13.44 -1.95
N THR A 52 18.43 13.56 -1.56
CA THR A 52 19.33 14.71 -1.75
C THR A 52 20.77 14.21 -1.85
N GLY A 53 21.64 14.98 -2.52
CA GLY A 53 23.04 14.62 -2.71
C GLY A 53 23.73 15.50 -3.76
N ASP A 54 24.99 15.21 -4.05
CA ASP A 54 25.82 16.04 -4.93
C ASP A 54 25.39 15.95 -6.41
N ARG A 55 24.73 14.86 -6.81
CA ARG A 55 24.24 14.67 -8.17
C ARG A 55 22.79 15.14 -8.30
N ALA A 56 22.59 16.45 -8.34
CA ALA A 56 21.27 17.09 -8.29
C ALA A 56 20.19 16.51 -9.22
N ARG A 57 20.54 15.99 -10.40
CA ARG A 57 19.57 15.39 -11.34
C ARG A 57 18.97 14.06 -10.87
N LEU A 58 19.67 13.35 -9.99
CA LEU A 58 19.27 12.05 -9.43
C LEU A 58 18.56 12.20 -8.08
N ASN A 59 18.50 13.42 -7.55
CA ASN A 59 17.81 13.70 -6.30
C ASN A 59 16.31 13.81 -6.57
N ILE A 60 15.48 13.33 -5.64
CA ILE A 60 14.02 13.53 -5.70
C ILE A 60 13.63 14.92 -5.19
N LYS A 61 14.18 15.33 -4.04
CA LYS A 61 13.77 16.58 -3.39
C LYS A 61 14.36 17.78 -4.13
N GLY A 62 13.47 18.69 -4.52
CA GLY A 62 13.79 19.89 -5.30
C GLY A 62 13.96 19.64 -6.79
N ASN A 63 13.70 18.41 -7.27
CA ASN A 63 13.87 18.09 -8.69
C ASN A 63 12.69 18.63 -9.53
N PRO A 64 12.94 19.41 -10.58
CA PRO A 64 11.89 19.92 -11.46
C PRO A 64 11.15 18.84 -12.25
N ALA A 65 11.73 17.63 -12.38
CA ALA A 65 11.06 16.48 -13.00
C ALA A 65 10.01 15.83 -12.08
N ALA A 66 10.01 16.15 -10.77
CA ALA A 66 9.06 15.60 -9.80
C ALA A 66 8.12 16.67 -9.17
N PRO A 67 7.31 17.40 -9.97
CA PRO A 67 6.44 18.45 -9.45
C PRO A 67 5.33 17.92 -8.54
N TYR A 68 4.79 16.72 -8.76
CA TYR A 68 3.74 16.17 -7.90
C TYR A 68 4.32 15.84 -6.51
N ILE A 69 5.46 15.18 -6.43
CA ILE A 69 6.15 14.92 -5.15
C ILE A 69 6.47 16.25 -4.46
N ASN A 70 7.15 17.17 -5.14
CA ASN A 70 7.71 18.36 -4.50
C ASN A 70 6.67 19.43 -4.16
N HIS A 71 5.63 19.59 -4.98
CA HIS A 71 4.65 20.67 -4.83
C HIS A 71 3.26 20.20 -4.40
N THR A 72 3.00 18.89 -4.38
CA THR A 72 1.73 18.32 -3.91
C THR A 72 1.93 17.43 -2.70
N LEU A 73 2.71 16.35 -2.80
CA LEU A 73 2.86 15.37 -1.71
C LEU A 73 3.62 15.95 -0.51
N LEU A 74 4.78 16.57 -0.73
CA LEU A 74 5.60 17.09 0.37
C LEU A 74 4.85 18.13 1.22
N PRO A 75 4.13 19.12 0.65
CA PRO A 75 3.34 20.06 1.45
C PRO A 75 2.22 19.44 2.30
N MET A 76 1.71 18.26 1.95
CA MET A 76 0.65 17.58 2.72
C MET A 76 1.19 16.52 3.69
N ALA A 77 2.35 15.93 3.39
CA ALA A 77 2.89 14.77 4.08
C ALA A 77 3.75 15.14 5.30
N SER A 78 4.13 14.11 6.05
CA SER A 78 5.36 14.07 6.83
C SER A 78 6.44 13.35 6.04
N HIS A 79 7.71 13.73 6.17
CA HIS A 79 8.81 13.05 5.46
C HIS A 79 10.10 13.04 6.28
N ALA A 80 11.00 12.09 5.98
CA ALA A 80 12.32 12.03 6.59
C ALA A 80 13.37 12.66 5.68
N GLU A 81 14.30 13.44 6.26
CA GLU A 81 15.48 13.93 5.52
C GLU A 81 16.67 12.97 5.61
N ARG A 82 16.56 11.92 6.44
CA ARG A 82 17.63 11.00 6.82
C ARG A 82 17.17 9.54 6.87
N TYR A 83 16.45 9.12 5.84
CA TYR A 83 16.16 7.71 5.57
C TYR A 83 17.20 7.16 4.59
N PHE A 84 17.74 5.97 4.86
CA PHE A 84 18.85 5.37 4.12
C PHE A 84 18.54 3.91 3.80
N ASN A 85 19.04 3.41 2.67
CA ASN A 85 19.10 1.96 2.48
C ASN A 85 20.13 1.36 3.46
N PRO A 86 20.04 0.06 3.79
CA PRO A 86 21.04 -0.60 4.62
C PRO A 86 22.46 -0.44 4.05
N PRO A 87 23.50 -0.33 4.90
CA PRO A 87 24.85 0.01 4.44
C PRO A 87 25.43 -0.96 3.42
N GLY A 88 25.92 -0.43 2.29
CA GLY A 88 26.51 -1.19 1.20
C GLY A 88 25.57 -2.20 0.53
N LEU A 89 24.26 -2.06 0.75
CA LEU A 89 23.28 -3.00 0.24
C LEU A 89 22.82 -2.59 -1.16
N HIS A 90 23.46 -3.22 -2.14
CA HIS A 90 23.15 -3.13 -3.56
C HIS A 90 23.29 -4.54 -4.15
N PRO A 91 22.47 -4.95 -5.14
CA PRO A 91 21.43 -4.17 -5.84
C PRO A 91 20.05 -4.19 -5.13
N SER A 92 18.98 -3.78 -5.83
CA SER A 92 17.60 -3.62 -5.35
C SER A 92 17.02 -4.81 -4.57
N LEU A 93 17.01 -6.05 -5.10
CA LEU A 93 16.32 -7.19 -4.46
C LEU A 93 16.66 -7.38 -2.96
N PRO A 94 17.93 -7.36 -2.55
CA PRO A 94 18.31 -7.34 -1.14
C PRO A 94 17.58 -6.29 -0.27
N ASN A 95 17.31 -5.09 -0.79
CA ASN A 95 16.58 -4.02 -0.09
C ASN A 95 15.08 -4.37 0.07
N TYR A 96 14.46 -4.93 -0.96
CA TYR A 96 13.08 -5.44 -0.92
C TYR A 96 12.93 -6.55 0.13
N LEU A 97 13.86 -7.50 0.16
CA LEU A 97 13.88 -8.55 1.19
C LEU A 97 14.09 -7.96 2.59
N TRP A 98 14.85 -6.87 2.72
CA TRP A 98 15.03 -6.19 4.00
C TRP A 98 13.74 -5.53 4.50
N LEU A 99 12.94 -4.94 3.61
CA LEU A 99 11.64 -4.37 3.94
C LEU A 99 10.61 -5.44 4.35
N GLU A 100 10.79 -6.69 3.91
CA GLU A 100 9.89 -7.80 4.23
C GLU A 100 10.36 -8.65 5.42
N ALA A 101 11.67 -8.81 5.62
CA ALA A 101 12.24 -9.73 6.61
C ALA A 101 13.22 -9.06 7.60
N GLY A 102 13.54 -7.78 7.44
CA GLY A 102 14.51 -7.09 8.29
C GLY A 102 15.95 -7.56 8.08
N SER A 103 16.23 -8.28 6.99
CA SER A 103 17.57 -8.53 6.46
C SER A 103 17.47 -8.97 4.99
N ASN A 104 18.60 -9.00 4.28
CA ASN A 104 18.66 -9.53 2.92
C ASN A 104 18.69 -11.07 2.85
N LEU A 105 18.63 -11.77 3.99
CA LEU A 105 18.66 -13.24 4.06
C LEU A 105 19.88 -13.89 3.35
N GLY A 106 20.99 -13.16 3.24
CA GLY A 106 22.19 -13.61 2.52
C GLY A 106 22.12 -13.45 0.99
N VAL A 107 21.06 -12.85 0.45
CA VAL A 107 20.92 -12.49 -0.96
C VAL A 107 21.69 -11.20 -1.25
N THR A 108 22.50 -11.21 -2.32
CA THR A 108 23.38 -10.08 -2.70
C THR A 108 23.35 -9.80 -4.21
N ASN A 109 22.25 -10.16 -4.89
CA ASN A 109 22.06 -10.05 -6.33
C ASN A 109 20.56 -10.02 -6.66
N ASP A 110 20.20 -9.68 -7.90
CA ASP A 110 18.81 -9.63 -8.38
C ASP A 110 18.33 -10.91 -9.09
N ARG A 111 18.91 -12.07 -8.78
CA ARG A 111 18.45 -13.29 -9.44
C ARG A 111 17.03 -13.60 -8.98
N ARG A 112 16.21 -14.02 -9.94
CA ARG A 112 14.82 -14.47 -9.77
C ARG A 112 14.65 -15.50 -8.62
N PRO A 113 13.41 -15.73 -8.16
CA PRO A 113 13.11 -16.65 -7.06
C PRO A 113 13.70 -18.06 -7.21
N SER A 114 13.86 -18.59 -8.42
CA SER A 114 14.47 -19.92 -8.62
C SER A 114 15.92 -20.04 -8.13
N PHE A 115 16.59 -18.94 -7.79
CA PHE A 115 17.94 -18.92 -7.25
C PHE A 115 17.99 -18.47 -5.79
N ASN A 116 17.09 -17.56 -5.41
CA ASN A 116 17.13 -16.86 -4.13
C ASN A 116 15.90 -17.15 -3.26
N SER A 117 15.19 -18.25 -3.50
CA SER A 117 14.04 -18.66 -2.69
C SER A 117 14.43 -18.87 -1.22
N GLN A 118 13.53 -18.52 -0.32
CA GLN A 118 13.71 -18.49 1.12
C GLN A 118 12.68 -19.40 1.78
N SER A 119 13.14 -20.31 2.64
CA SER A 119 12.29 -21.27 3.35
C SER A 119 11.91 -20.83 4.76
N THR A 120 12.26 -19.60 5.15
CA THR A 120 11.94 -19.05 6.46
C THR A 120 10.51 -18.50 6.48
N HIS A 121 9.82 -18.68 7.60
CA HIS A 121 8.54 -17.99 7.89
C HIS A 121 8.73 -16.72 8.74
N ALA A 122 9.98 -16.35 9.03
CA ALA A 122 10.28 -15.12 9.76
C ALA A 122 10.34 -13.96 8.75
N HIS A 123 9.18 -13.53 8.27
CA HIS A 123 8.98 -12.35 7.42
C HIS A 123 7.57 -11.79 7.62
N LEU A 124 7.36 -10.52 7.26
CA LEU A 124 6.22 -9.72 7.66
C LEU A 124 4.90 -10.37 7.26
N VAL A 125 4.72 -10.79 6.00
CA VAL A 125 3.41 -11.33 5.58
C VAL A 125 3.06 -12.66 6.23
N ALA A 126 4.06 -13.48 6.61
CA ALA A 126 3.81 -14.66 7.43
C ALA A 126 3.36 -14.30 8.85
N LEU A 127 3.89 -13.23 9.44
CA LEU A 127 3.40 -12.71 10.72
C LEU A 127 1.98 -12.14 10.61
N LEU A 128 1.68 -11.43 9.52
CA LEU A 128 0.34 -10.89 9.25
C LEU A 128 -0.69 -12.03 9.09
N ASP A 129 -0.34 -13.07 8.34
CA ASP A 129 -1.17 -14.27 8.18
C ASP A 129 -1.46 -14.97 9.51
N ALA A 130 -0.43 -15.15 10.34
CA ALA A 130 -0.57 -15.75 11.67
C ALA A 130 -1.49 -14.91 12.59
N ALA A 131 -1.52 -13.59 12.39
CA ALA A 131 -2.42 -12.66 13.09
C ALA A 131 -3.81 -12.52 12.43
N GLY A 132 -4.07 -13.19 11.30
CA GLY A 132 -5.31 -13.05 10.54
C GLY A 132 -5.49 -11.68 9.88
N ILE A 133 -4.38 -10.97 9.63
CA ILE A 133 -4.36 -9.66 9.00
C ILE A 133 -4.18 -9.87 7.49
N GLY A 134 -5.25 -9.63 6.74
CA GLY A 134 -5.19 -9.77 5.28
C GLY A 134 -4.18 -8.80 4.66
N TRP A 135 -3.52 -9.26 3.61
CA TRP A 135 -2.60 -8.48 2.80
C TRP A 135 -2.76 -8.76 1.30
N LYS A 136 -2.27 -7.87 0.44
CA LYS A 136 -2.12 -8.09 -1.01
C LYS A 136 -1.00 -7.21 -1.55
N ALA A 137 -0.32 -7.69 -2.58
CA ALA A 137 0.55 -6.89 -3.42
C ALA A 137 -0.12 -6.62 -4.78
N TYR A 138 -0.07 -5.37 -5.23
CA TYR A 138 -0.59 -4.93 -6.52
C TYR A 138 0.58 -4.59 -7.44
N LEU A 139 0.78 -5.42 -8.45
CA LEU A 139 1.98 -5.46 -9.27
C LEU A 139 1.64 -5.02 -10.69
N GLU A 140 2.23 -3.92 -11.15
CA GLU A 140 1.96 -3.41 -12.49
C GLU A 140 2.47 -4.39 -13.56
N ASN A 141 1.75 -4.48 -14.68
CA ASN A 141 2.04 -5.39 -15.80
C ASN A 141 2.06 -6.91 -15.50
N THR A 142 1.54 -7.34 -14.35
CA THR A 142 1.21 -8.76 -14.11
C THR A 142 -0.21 -9.11 -14.58
N GLN A 143 -0.49 -10.41 -14.77
CA GLN A 143 -1.78 -10.90 -15.29
C GLN A 143 -2.67 -11.55 -14.23
N GLY A 144 -2.14 -11.88 -13.04
CA GLY A 144 -2.92 -12.48 -11.95
C GLY A 144 -3.43 -13.91 -12.21
N ARG A 145 -2.94 -14.56 -13.27
CA ARG A 145 -3.29 -15.95 -13.64
C ARG A 145 -2.36 -16.99 -13.02
N PHE A 146 -1.12 -16.60 -12.75
CA PHE A 146 -0.07 -17.45 -12.20
C PHE A 146 0.71 -16.68 -11.15
N CYS A 147 1.33 -17.39 -10.23
CA CYS A 147 2.29 -16.81 -9.30
C CYS A 147 3.44 -16.14 -10.10
N PRO A 148 3.72 -14.84 -9.92
CA PRO A 148 4.65 -14.07 -10.75
C PRO A 148 6.13 -14.35 -10.42
N LEU A 149 6.60 -15.56 -10.71
CA LEU A 149 7.96 -16.02 -10.37
C LEU A 149 9.06 -15.58 -11.34
N ASN A 150 8.72 -14.80 -12.37
CA ASN A 150 9.64 -14.31 -13.40
C ASN A 150 9.16 -12.95 -13.90
N ASP A 151 10.07 -12.20 -14.52
CA ASP A 151 9.75 -10.98 -15.22
C ASP A 151 8.67 -11.19 -16.28
N ALA A 152 7.79 -10.20 -16.44
CA ALA A 152 6.58 -10.30 -17.24
C ALA A 152 6.20 -8.96 -17.89
N GLY A 153 5.12 -8.97 -18.68
CA GLY A 153 4.67 -7.78 -19.38
C GLY A 153 5.41 -7.50 -20.69
N HIS A 154 5.15 -6.31 -21.24
CA HIS A 154 5.81 -5.81 -22.44
C HIS A 154 7.30 -5.59 -22.17
N VAL A 155 8.12 -5.66 -23.22
CA VAL A 155 9.52 -5.25 -23.14
C VAL A 155 9.54 -3.76 -23.47
N ASP A 156 10.03 -2.93 -22.56
CA ASP A 156 10.19 -1.50 -22.79
C ASP A 156 11.26 -1.21 -23.84
N GLU A 157 11.49 0.07 -24.07
CA GLU A 157 12.43 0.52 -25.07
C GLU A 157 13.90 0.42 -24.67
N ASP A 158 14.18 0.22 -23.40
CA ASP A 158 15.52 -0.01 -22.85
C ASP A 158 15.87 -1.51 -22.84
N GLY A 159 14.88 -2.38 -23.12
CA GLY A 159 15.03 -3.81 -23.32
C GLY A 159 14.65 -4.66 -22.10
N SER A 160 14.16 -4.03 -21.04
CA SER A 160 13.70 -4.67 -19.82
C SER A 160 12.22 -5.08 -19.95
N ARG A 161 11.80 -6.11 -19.22
CA ARG A 161 10.37 -6.44 -19.10
C ARG A 161 9.77 -5.53 -18.04
N LEU A 162 8.64 -4.89 -18.34
CA LEU A 162 8.00 -3.90 -17.47
C LEU A 162 7.74 -4.41 -16.04
N PHE A 163 7.36 -5.68 -15.86
CA PHE A 163 7.33 -6.28 -14.53
C PHE A 163 8.65 -7.00 -14.26
N ALA A 164 9.32 -6.60 -13.19
CA ALA A 164 10.52 -7.22 -12.68
C ALA A 164 10.25 -7.95 -11.37
N VAL A 165 10.48 -9.26 -11.35
CA VAL A 165 10.22 -10.05 -10.12
C VAL A 165 11.15 -9.66 -8.98
N ARG A 166 12.31 -9.07 -9.27
CA ARG A 166 13.24 -8.54 -8.26
C ARG A 166 12.67 -7.37 -7.45
N HIS A 167 11.66 -6.65 -7.95
CA HIS A 167 10.96 -5.56 -7.24
C HIS A 167 9.71 -6.08 -6.48
N GLU A 168 9.66 -7.37 -6.16
CA GLU A 168 8.53 -8.02 -5.51
C GLU A 168 9.06 -9.04 -4.49
N PRO A 169 9.03 -8.74 -3.18
CA PRO A 169 9.74 -9.54 -2.19
C PRO A 169 9.00 -10.85 -1.88
N PHE A 170 7.68 -10.88 -1.98
CA PHE A 170 6.86 -12.01 -1.52
C PHE A 170 7.05 -13.25 -2.41
N ALA A 171 7.34 -13.11 -3.72
CA ALA A 171 7.67 -14.25 -4.58
C ALA A 171 8.98 -14.96 -4.22
N TYR A 172 9.77 -14.44 -3.28
CA TYR A 172 10.99 -15.11 -2.81
C TYR A 172 10.75 -16.02 -1.60
N PHE A 173 9.54 -16.07 -1.04
CA PHE A 173 9.24 -16.93 0.10
C PHE A 173 8.48 -18.19 -0.33
N ASP A 174 8.97 -19.34 0.12
CA ASP A 174 8.45 -20.65 -0.27
C ASP A 174 7.01 -20.87 0.19
N ASP A 175 6.64 -20.35 1.36
CA ASP A 175 5.30 -20.48 1.93
C ASP A 175 4.28 -19.60 1.21
N VAL A 176 4.69 -18.44 0.68
CA VAL A 176 3.87 -17.63 -0.23
C VAL A 176 3.71 -18.33 -1.57
N THR A 177 4.82 -18.80 -2.17
CA THR A 177 4.81 -19.32 -3.55
C THR A 177 4.40 -20.78 -3.67
N GLY A 178 4.24 -21.51 -2.55
CA GLY A 178 4.06 -22.96 -2.57
C GLY A 178 5.27 -23.69 -3.13
N HIS A 179 6.48 -23.30 -2.70
CA HIS A 179 7.77 -23.77 -3.21
C HIS A 179 7.93 -23.55 -4.73
N LEU A 180 7.79 -22.30 -5.16
CA LEU A 180 7.90 -21.88 -6.57
C LEU A 180 6.85 -22.53 -7.49
N ASP A 181 5.67 -22.87 -6.95
CA ASP A 181 4.55 -23.35 -7.75
C ASP A 181 3.84 -22.19 -8.46
N LYS A 182 3.96 -22.15 -9.79
CA LYS A 182 3.25 -21.17 -10.63
C LYS A 182 1.74 -21.23 -10.49
N ALA A 183 1.19 -22.38 -10.05
CA ALA A 183 -0.23 -22.60 -9.80
C ALA A 183 -0.63 -22.42 -8.33
N SER A 184 0.28 -21.98 -7.45
CA SER A 184 -0.04 -21.73 -6.04
C SER A 184 -1.23 -20.78 -5.92
N ALA A 185 -2.34 -21.32 -5.42
CA ALA A 185 -3.58 -20.56 -5.25
C ALA A 185 -3.39 -19.42 -4.24
N TYR A 186 -2.60 -19.66 -3.19
CA TYR A 186 -2.28 -18.66 -2.18
C TYR A 186 -1.49 -17.50 -2.80
N CYS A 187 -0.40 -17.78 -3.53
CA CYS A 187 0.38 -16.76 -4.22
C CYS A 187 -0.49 -15.95 -5.19
N ILE A 188 -1.27 -16.64 -6.03
CA ILE A 188 -2.15 -16.00 -7.01
C ILE A 188 -3.18 -15.11 -6.33
N ALA A 189 -3.68 -15.47 -5.14
CA ALA A 189 -4.67 -14.66 -4.41
C ALA A 189 -4.08 -13.36 -3.83
N HIS A 190 -2.79 -13.36 -3.48
CA HIS A 190 -2.12 -12.22 -2.82
C HIS A 190 -1.35 -11.33 -3.80
N LEU A 191 -0.72 -11.90 -4.83
CA LEU A 191 0.07 -11.17 -5.83
C LEU A 191 -0.81 -10.88 -7.06
N ARG A 192 -1.45 -9.72 -7.03
CA ARG A 192 -2.52 -9.33 -7.96
C ARG A 192 -2.07 -8.26 -8.96
N PRO A 193 -2.69 -8.21 -10.15
CA PRO A 193 -2.47 -7.12 -11.09
C PRO A 193 -2.82 -5.76 -10.49
N PHE A 194 -1.96 -4.77 -10.71
CA PHE A 194 -2.22 -3.39 -10.29
C PHE A 194 -3.56 -2.83 -10.80
N SER A 195 -4.03 -3.28 -11.97
CA SER A 195 -5.31 -2.88 -12.53
C SER A 195 -6.53 -3.24 -11.65
N GLU A 196 -6.40 -4.18 -10.72
CA GLU A 196 -7.45 -4.55 -9.77
C GLU A 196 -7.58 -3.53 -8.61
N LEU A 197 -6.50 -2.82 -8.26
CA LEU A 197 -6.46 -1.93 -7.09
C LEU A 197 -7.59 -0.89 -7.10
N LYS A 198 -7.86 -0.28 -8.26
CA LYS A 198 -8.90 0.76 -8.37
C LYS A 198 -10.29 0.22 -8.03
N ALA A 199 -10.61 -1.00 -8.48
CA ALA A 199 -11.90 -1.62 -8.19
C ALA A 199 -12.01 -2.01 -6.71
N ASP A 200 -10.93 -2.53 -6.13
CA ASP A 200 -10.88 -2.91 -4.72
C ASP A 200 -10.97 -1.68 -3.79
N LEU A 201 -10.32 -0.57 -4.13
CA LEU A 201 -10.44 0.70 -3.40
C LEU A 201 -11.86 1.28 -3.47
N ALA A 202 -12.50 1.19 -4.65
CA ALA A 202 -13.87 1.68 -4.85
C ALA A 202 -14.92 0.84 -4.12
N SER A 203 -14.66 -0.46 -3.96
CA SER A 203 -15.55 -1.43 -3.32
C SER A 203 -15.26 -1.61 -1.82
N ASP A 204 -14.25 -0.94 -1.28
CA ASP A 204 -13.77 -1.09 0.10
C ASP A 204 -13.38 -2.55 0.44
N THR A 205 -12.77 -3.25 -0.53
CA THR A 205 -12.34 -4.66 -0.42
C THR A 205 -10.83 -4.83 -0.39
N VAL A 206 -10.06 -3.74 -0.35
CA VAL A 206 -8.62 -3.81 -0.10
C VAL A 206 -8.33 -4.41 1.28
N PRO A 207 -7.27 -5.21 1.41
CA PRO A 207 -6.83 -5.75 2.69
C PRO A 207 -6.22 -4.66 3.59
N ARG A 208 -5.81 -5.05 4.80
CA ARG A 208 -5.20 -4.11 5.76
C ARG A 208 -3.77 -3.74 5.42
N TYR A 209 -2.98 -4.67 4.85
CA TYR A 209 -1.65 -4.36 4.32
C TYR A 209 -1.66 -4.43 2.79
N VAL A 210 -1.29 -3.33 2.15
CA VAL A 210 -1.33 -3.18 0.69
C VAL A 210 0.04 -2.75 0.21
N TRP A 211 0.72 -3.65 -0.51
CA TRP A 211 1.96 -3.34 -1.21
C TRP A 211 1.68 -3.00 -2.67
N ILE A 212 2.40 -2.05 -3.23
CA ILE A 212 2.23 -1.59 -4.61
C ILE A 212 3.61 -1.44 -5.25
N THR A 213 3.84 -2.22 -6.30
CA THR A 213 5.05 -2.16 -7.13
C THR A 213 4.66 -1.58 -8.51
N PRO A 214 5.04 -0.33 -8.83
CA PRO A 214 4.96 0.19 -10.19
C PRO A 214 5.87 -0.62 -11.14
N ASN A 215 5.66 -0.51 -12.45
CA ASN A 215 6.57 -1.14 -13.42
C ASN A 215 7.90 -0.38 -13.54
N GLU A 216 8.88 -0.97 -14.25
CA GLU A 216 10.23 -0.41 -14.46
C GLU A 216 10.24 1.03 -15.01
N CYS A 217 9.21 1.43 -15.76
CA CYS A 217 9.10 2.81 -16.26
C CYS A 217 8.48 3.76 -15.23
N ALA A 218 7.71 3.25 -14.28
CA ALA A 218 6.89 3.99 -13.36
C ALA A 218 7.43 4.01 -11.93
N ASP A 219 8.33 3.09 -11.59
CA ASP A 219 9.03 3.05 -10.30
C ASP A 219 10.22 4.02 -10.27
N MET A 220 10.54 4.66 -11.40
CA MET A 220 11.67 5.57 -11.63
C MET A 220 13.02 4.87 -11.88
N HIS A 221 13.04 3.55 -12.08
CA HIS A 221 14.26 2.84 -12.43
C HIS A 221 14.70 3.12 -13.87
N ASP A 222 13.84 2.77 -14.84
CA ASP A 222 14.15 2.85 -16.27
C ASP A 222 13.62 4.14 -16.90
N GLY A 223 14.43 4.70 -17.80
CA GLY A 223 14.10 5.93 -18.50
C GLY A 223 12.91 5.78 -19.44
N CYS A 224 12.73 4.60 -20.04
CA CYS A 224 11.67 4.27 -21.01
C CYS A 224 11.50 5.39 -22.06
N LYS A 225 12.61 5.79 -22.69
CA LYS A 225 12.73 6.93 -23.61
C LYS A 225 12.39 8.31 -23.02
N GLY A 226 12.62 8.50 -21.73
CA GLY A 226 12.36 9.73 -21.02
C GLY A 226 13.21 9.91 -19.77
N ASP A 227 12.68 10.72 -18.85
CA ASP A 227 13.24 10.95 -17.52
C ASP A 227 12.48 10.06 -16.53
N ALA A 228 13.19 9.15 -15.87
CA ALA A 228 12.59 8.14 -15.00
C ALA A 228 11.85 8.78 -13.81
N ILE A 229 12.42 9.85 -13.24
CA ILE A 229 11.79 10.64 -12.17
C ILE A 229 10.48 11.25 -12.68
N ALA A 230 10.47 11.82 -13.89
CA ALA A 230 9.25 12.39 -14.47
C ALA A 230 8.16 11.34 -14.70
N HIS A 231 8.53 10.13 -15.14
CA HIS A 231 7.56 9.05 -15.33
C HIS A 231 6.94 8.59 -14.01
N GLY A 232 7.77 8.34 -12.98
CA GLY A 232 7.27 7.94 -11.68
C GLY A 232 6.47 9.03 -10.96
N ASP A 233 6.88 10.30 -11.07
CA ASP A 233 6.11 11.42 -10.52
C ASP A 233 4.73 11.51 -11.18
N ALA A 234 4.69 11.38 -12.51
CA ALA A 234 3.44 11.37 -13.24
C ALA A 234 2.58 10.14 -12.88
N TRP A 235 3.18 8.97 -12.66
CA TRP A 235 2.48 7.78 -12.20
C TRP A 235 1.88 7.98 -10.80
N LEU A 236 2.65 8.52 -9.85
CA LEU A 236 2.17 8.86 -8.51
C LEU A 236 1.00 9.84 -8.59
N SER A 237 1.09 10.87 -9.44
CA SER A 237 0.03 11.87 -9.62
C SER A 237 -1.31 11.28 -10.08
N ARG A 238 -1.27 10.18 -10.86
CA ARG A 238 -2.46 9.49 -11.37
C ARG A 238 -3.06 8.51 -10.36
N ASN A 239 -2.24 7.90 -9.51
CA ASN A 239 -2.63 6.75 -8.70
C ASN A 239 -2.82 7.08 -7.21
N VAL A 240 -1.95 7.91 -6.62
CA VAL A 240 -2.04 8.30 -5.20
C VAL A 240 -3.40 8.91 -4.83
N PRO A 241 -4.03 9.79 -5.65
CA PRO A 241 -5.34 10.34 -5.31
C PRO A 241 -6.42 9.28 -5.09
N ALA A 242 -6.38 8.15 -5.80
CA ALA A 242 -7.36 7.08 -5.61
C ALA A 242 -7.22 6.43 -4.23
N ILE A 243 -5.99 6.24 -3.76
CA ILE A 243 -5.70 5.72 -2.40
C ILE A 243 -6.20 6.73 -1.36
N LEU A 244 -5.80 8.01 -1.47
CA LEU A 244 -6.16 9.05 -0.49
C LEU A 244 -7.68 9.30 -0.43
N HIS A 245 -8.41 9.05 -1.51
CA HIS A 245 -9.87 9.15 -1.57
C HIS A 245 -10.62 7.84 -1.25
N SER A 246 -9.91 6.75 -0.95
CA SER A 246 -10.55 5.48 -0.61
C SER A 246 -11.18 5.50 0.79
N ALA A 247 -12.15 4.62 1.02
CA ALA A 247 -12.71 4.42 2.36
C ALA A 247 -11.66 3.87 3.33
N ALA A 248 -10.87 2.89 2.90
CA ALA A 248 -9.73 2.34 3.65
C ALA A 248 -8.75 3.43 4.15
N TYR A 249 -8.36 4.40 3.31
CA TYR A 249 -7.50 5.50 3.76
C TYR A 249 -8.21 6.46 4.72
N ARG A 250 -9.45 6.85 4.43
CA ARG A 250 -10.19 7.81 5.28
C ARG A 250 -10.57 7.24 6.64
N LYS A 251 -10.73 5.92 6.76
CA LYS A 251 -11.03 5.20 8.00
C LYS A 251 -9.75 4.90 8.82
N GLY A 252 -8.70 5.71 8.65
CA GLY A 252 -7.45 5.59 9.42
C GLY A 252 -6.34 4.86 8.66
N GLY A 253 -6.11 5.18 7.38
CA GLY A 253 -4.99 4.62 6.64
C GLY A 253 -3.69 5.41 6.80
N ALA A 254 -2.58 4.75 6.45
CA ALA A 254 -1.29 5.37 6.22
C ALA A 254 -0.78 4.92 4.85
N LEU A 255 -0.30 5.86 4.05
CA LEU A 255 0.42 5.61 2.81
C LEU A 255 1.89 5.99 3.02
N PHE A 256 2.77 5.02 2.85
CA PHE A 256 4.21 5.21 2.76
C PHE A 256 4.63 5.15 1.30
N ILE A 257 5.37 6.17 0.86
CA ILE A 257 6.08 6.16 -0.43
C ILE A 257 7.56 6.13 -0.09
N LEU A 258 8.21 5.03 -0.45
CA LEU A 258 9.59 4.73 -0.12
C LEU A 258 10.40 4.60 -1.40
N TRP A 259 11.72 4.72 -1.26
CA TRP A 259 12.68 4.29 -2.27
C TRP A 259 13.47 3.11 -1.70
N ASP A 260 13.88 2.18 -2.56
CA ASP A 260 14.60 0.97 -2.17
C ASP A 260 16.09 1.27 -1.94
N GLU A 261 16.80 1.88 -2.88
CA GLU A 261 18.19 2.23 -2.74
C GLU A 261 18.55 3.56 -3.41
N ALA A 262 19.74 4.04 -3.07
CA ALA A 262 20.28 5.25 -3.66
C ALA A 262 20.98 4.91 -4.98
N ASP A 263 20.76 5.71 -6.02
CA ASP A 263 21.54 5.60 -7.26
C ASP A 263 23.06 5.74 -7.02
N ASN A 264 23.45 6.47 -5.98
CA ASN A 264 24.84 6.58 -5.58
C ASN A 264 25.01 6.60 -4.04
N GLY A 265 25.84 5.68 -3.55
CA GLY A 265 26.13 5.52 -2.13
C GLY A 265 24.98 4.80 -1.41
N ASP A 266 24.76 5.14 -0.14
CA ASP A 266 23.69 4.52 0.68
C ASP A 266 22.59 5.52 1.07
N GLY A 267 22.44 6.61 0.31
CA GLY A 267 21.41 7.62 0.52
C GLY A 267 21.91 9.00 0.94
N PRO A 268 21.03 9.84 1.55
CA PRO A 268 19.66 9.52 1.93
C PRO A 268 18.78 9.21 0.71
N ILE A 269 17.73 8.41 0.91
CA ILE A 269 16.67 8.07 -0.04
C ILE A 269 15.31 8.53 0.49
N GLY A 270 14.27 8.51 -0.34
CA GLY A 270 12.98 9.09 0.02
C GLY A 270 12.18 8.25 1.03
N LEU A 271 11.54 8.93 1.97
CA LEU A 271 10.48 8.40 2.82
C LEU A 271 9.43 9.47 3.05
N ILE A 272 8.24 9.24 2.51
CA ILE A 272 7.08 10.12 2.62
C ILE A 272 5.95 9.35 3.29
N ALA A 273 5.36 9.94 4.34
CA ALA A 273 4.24 9.39 5.09
C ALA A 273 3.01 10.31 4.99
N LEU A 274 1.93 9.77 4.45
CA LEU A 274 0.62 10.42 4.33
C LEU A 274 -0.36 9.66 5.21
N SER A 275 -0.98 10.34 6.19
CA SER A 275 -2.00 9.73 7.03
C SER A 275 -2.85 10.80 7.71
N PRO A 276 -4.13 10.54 8.01
CA PRO A 276 -4.89 11.37 8.94
C PRO A 276 -4.24 11.50 10.33
N PHE A 277 -3.36 10.57 10.70
CA PHE A 277 -2.60 10.58 11.96
C PHE A 277 -1.19 11.16 11.82
N ALA A 278 -0.72 11.45 10.61
CA ALA A 278 0.60 12.04 10.39
C ALA A 278 0.65 13.46 10.98
N LYS A 279 1.85 13.95 11.31
CA LYS A 279 2.04 15.38 11.62
C LYS A 279 1.61 16.24 10.43
N GLY A 280 1.86 15.75 9.22
CA GLY A 280 1.44 16.32 7.94
C GLY A 280 2.00 17.73 7.70
N GLY A 281 1.48 18.40 6.67
CA GLY A 281 1.73 19.83 6.46
C GLY A 281 3.18 20.18 6.14
N GLY A 282 3.93 19.27 5.51
CA GLY A 282 5.34 19.47 5.20
C GLY A 282 6.28 19.23 6.38
N TYR A 283 5.80 18.64 7.48
CA TYR A 283 6.67 18.27 8.60
C TYR A 283 7.81 17.37 8.14
N SER A 284 9.03 17.69 8.56
CA SER A 284 10.17 16.80 8.40
C SER A 284 11.06 16.76 9.63
N ASN A 285 11.83 15.69 9.73
CA ASN A 285 12.83 15.49 10.77
C ASN A 285 14.16 15.02 10.18
N ARG A 286 15.17 14.92 11.05
CA ARG A 286 16.52 14.45 10.73
C ARG A 286 16.93 13.25 11.59
N ILE A 287 15.94 12.50 12.08
CA ILE A 287 16.18 11.23 12.76
C ILE A 287 16.71 10.25 11.71
N HIS A 288 17.69 9.44 12.08
CA HIS A 288 18.24 8.44 11.17
C HIS A 288 17.31 7.24 11.13
N TYR A 289 16.88 6.87 9.93
CA TYR A 289 16.00 5.74 9.68
C TYR A 289 16.57 4.85 8.57
N THR A 290 16.20 3.58 8.58
CA THR A 290 16.54 2.60 7.54
C THR A 290 15.31 1.79 7.14
N HIS A 291 15.42 0.88 6.18
CA HIS A 291 14.36 -0.10 5.89
C HIS A 291 13.86 -0.85 7.13
N GLY A 292 14.74 -1.16 8.09
CA GLY A 292 14.33 -1.76 9.35
C GLY A 292 13.41 -0.85 10.19
N SER A 293 13.57 0.48 10.11
CA SER A 293 12.64 1.45 10.72
C SER A 293 11.25 1.40 10.09
N ALA A 294 11.18 1.25 8.76
CA ALA A 294 9.92 1.13 8.04
C ALA A 294 9.23 -0.20 8.39
N LEU A 295 9.97 -1.31 8.37
CA LEU A 295 9.44 -2.62 8.77
C LEU A 295 8.95 -2.61 10.22
N ARG A 296 9.78 -2.14 11.17
CA ARG A 296 9.40 -2.02 12.58
C ARG A 296 8.09 -1.26 12.75
N THR A 297 7.96 -0.13 12.07
CA THR A 297 6.74 0.68 12.11
C THR A 297 5.51 -0.10 11.66
N ILE A 298 5.64 -0.89 10.59
CA ILE A 298 4.53 -1.69 10.07
C ILE A 298 4.19 -2.84 11.04
N GLU A 299 5.19 -3.49 11.62
CA GLU A 299 5.01 -4.53 12.64
C GLU A 299 4.28 -4.00 13.88
N GLU A 300 4.66 -2.81 14.35
CA GLU A 300 4.03 -2.13 15.49
C GLU A 300 2.60 -1.68 15.17
N ILE A 301 2.34 -1.12 13.97
CA ILE A 301 0.97 -0.77 13.53
C ILE A 301 0.02 -1.97 13.58
N PHE A 302 0.51 -3.15 13.20
CA PHE A 302 -0.27 -4.37 13.18
C PHE A 302 -0.18 -5.20 14.47
N ALA A 303 0.62 -4.75 15.44
CA ALA A 303 0.90 -5.45 16.69
C ALA A 303 1.31 -6.92 16.46
N VAL A 304 2.15 -7.15 15.46
CA VAL A 304 2.71 -8.49 15.18
C VAL A 304 4.07 -8.65 15.81
N GLU A 305 4.33 -9.84 16.35
CA GLU A 305 5.56 -10.18 17.05
C GLU A 305 6.08 -11.56 16.61
N PRO A 306 7.40 -11.81 16.74
CA PRO A 306 8.43 -10.87 17.19
C PRO A 306 8.79 -9.84 16.10
N LEU A 307 9.27 -8.65 16.51
CA LEU A 307 9.91 -7.71 15.57
C LEU A 307 11.07 -8.41 14.84
N LEU A 308 11.11 -8.30 13.51
CA LEU A 308 11.99 -9.10 12.68
C LEU A 308 13.39 -8.51 12.56
N ARG A 309 14.41 -9.25 13.01
CA ARG A 309 15.83 -8.99 12.74
C ARG A 309 16.23 -7.53 13.00
N ASP A 310 16.62 -6.78 11.97
CA ASP A 310 17.02 -5.37 12.09
C ASP A 310 15.88 -4.50 12.65
N ALA A 311 14.62 -4.79 12.32
CA ALA A 311 13.47 -4.07 12.85
C ALA A 311 13.41 -4.06 14.39
N ALA A 312 13.88 -5.12 15.06
CA ALA A 312 13.89 -5.22 16.52
C ALA A 312 14.79 -4.19 17.21
N VAL A 313 15.74 -3.58 16.48
CA VAL A 313 16.72 -2.63 17.03
C VAL A 313 16.66 -1.24 16.39
N GLN A 314 15.94 -1.08 15.28
CA GLN A 314 15.81 0.22 14.61
C GLN A 314 14.87 1.15 15.37
N THR A 315 15.04 2.46 15.16
CA THR A 315 14.05 3.46 15.61
C THR A 315 12.85 3.41 14.66
N ASP A 316 11.63 3.27 15.18
CA ASP A 316 10.40 3.35 14.37
C ASP A 316 10.12 4.80 13.91
N LEU A 317 9.09 4.97 13.08
CA LEU A 317 8.75 6.25 12.46
C LEU A 317 7.82 7.12 13.32
N PHE A 318 7.67 6.88 14.63
CA PHE A 318 6.70 7.57 15.49
C PHE A 318 6.72 9.09 15.36
N ASP A 319 7.91 9.68 15.18
CA ASP A 319 8.07 11.13 15.09
C ASP A 319 7.42 11.72 13.82
N LEU A 320 7.05 10.92 12.82
CA LEU A 320 6.27 11.40 11.68
C LEU A 320 4.76 11.49 11.98
N PHE A 321 4.31 11.00 13.13
CA PHE A 321 2.90 10.89 13.49
C PHE A 321 2.56 11.74 14.73
N ARG A 322 1.30 12.19 14.80
CA ARG A 322 0.72 12.83 16.00
C ARG A 322 0.18 11.79 16.97
N VAL A 323 -0.30 10.68 16.41
CA VAL A 323 -0.79 9.51 17.11
C VAL A 323 -0.15 8.32 16.41
N PHE A 324 0.70 7.61 17.15
CA PHE A 324 1.35 6.40 16.69
C PHE A 324 0.74 5.23 17.50
N PRO A 325 0.46 4.08 16.87
CA PRO A 325 -0.20 2.95 17.52
C PRO A 325 0.44 2.51 18.84
#